data_AF-A0AAN4SKW2-F1
#
_entry.id   AF-A0AAN4SKW2-F1
#
_cell.length_a   1.000
_cell.length_b   1.000
_cell.length_c   1.000
_cell.angle_alpha   90.00
_cell.angle_beta   90.00
_cell.angle_gamma   90.00
#
_symmetry.space_group_name_H-M   'P 1'
#
loop_
_entity.id
_entity.type
_entity.pdbx_description
1 polymer ?
#
loop_
_entity_poly.entity_id
_entity_poly.type
_entity_poly.pdbx_seq_one_letter_code
_entity_poly.pdbx_strand_id
1 'polypeptide(L)'
;MASCRYSLPDLPAEGMSRKTKDSLTYLSKYHYTWNTNLEVLDDSVRLEYLPLKDAYVNLYKGDRVVVAEFSVHPQDSVDSIWVKVAHSQEVQGWVRNKELVRSFVPTDSISQFIHLFSDTHASYFVFIFALFVGVYLLRAFMKKRLQMVYFNDIDSVYPLFLCLLMAFSATVYETMQVFVPDTWEHFYFNPTLSPFKVPFILSVFLTGIWLFIIVTLAVLDDLFRQLTPAAAVFYLLGLMSCCIFCYFFFILTTHIYIGYFFLACFIWLFVKKVRRGSGYKYRCGNCGQKLREKGQCPHCGAVNE
;
A
#
# COMPACT_ATOMS: atom_id res chain seq x y z
N MET A 1 -16.81 -2.86 16.34
CA MET A 1 -15.95 -1.75 15.85
C MET A 1 -14.49 -1.83 16.33
N ALA A 2 -14.15 -2.66 17.32
CA ALA A 2 -12.78 -2.78 17.84
C ALA A 2 -11.75 -3.43 16.88
N SER A 3 -12.19 -4.15 15.84
CA SER A 3 -11.27 -4.87 14.93
C SER A 3 -10.57 -3.97 13.91
N CYS A 4 -11.10 -2.78 13.64
CA CYS A 4 -10.60 -1.89 12.57
C CYS A 4 -9.73 -0.74 13.08
N ARG A 5 -9.66 -0.54 14.40
CA ARG A 5 -8.91 0.54 15.03
C ARG A 5 -7.90 -0.05 16.01
N TYR A 6 -6.81 0.68 16.26
CA TYR A 6 -5.90 0.33 17.35
C TYR A 6 -6.67 0.39 18.68
N SER A 7 -6.48 -0.62 19.53
CA SER A 7 -6.97 -0.61 20.90
C SER A 7 -6.29 0.53 21.65
N LEU A 8 -7.08 1.45 22.22
CA LEU A 8 -6.51 2.43 23.14
C LEU A 8 -5.87 1.68 24.31
N PRO A 9 -4.69 2.13 24.78
CA PRO A 9 -4.13 1.63 26.02
C PRO A 9 -5.14 1.85 27.15
N ASP A 10 -5.41 0.81 27.96
CA ASP A 10 -6.21 0.95 29.18
C ASP A 10 -5.48 1.88 30.15
N LEU A 11 -5.83 3.16 30.09
CA LEU A 11 -5.43 4.18 31.05
C LEU A 11 -6.39 4.07 32.25
N PRO A 12 -6.21 3.06 33.13
CA PRO A 12 -5.52 3.34 34.39
C PRO A 12 -4.88 2.07 35.02
N ALA A 13 -3.65 1.69 34.66
CA ALA A 13 -2.88 0.81 35.52
C ALA A 13 -2.26 1.63 36.67
N GLU A 14 -2.73 1.41 37.90
CA GLU A 14 -2.09 1.93 39.12
C GLU A 14 -0.60 1.56 39.10
N GLY A 15 0.29 2.55 39.17
CA GLY A 15 1.75 2.37 39.17
C GLY A 15 2.51 2.93 37.95
N MET A 16 1.82 3.39 36.90
CA MET A 16 2.50 3.93 35.72
C MET A 16 3.05 5.36 35.94
N SER A 17 4.30 5.62 35.51
CA SER A 17 4.95 6.94 35.61
C SER A 17 4.18 8.00 34.81
N ARG A 18 4.20 9.26 35.29
CA ARG A 18 3.52 10.39 34.61
C ARG A 18 3.98 10.56 33.16
N LYS A 19 5.29 10.43 32.90
CA LYS A 19 5.86 10.47 31.53
C LYS A 19 5.29 9.40 30.62
N THR A 20 5.13 8.17 31.13
CA THR A 20 4.56 7.06 30.38
C THR A 20 3.08 7.28 30.08
N LYS A 21 2.31 7.79 31.06
CA LYS A 21 0.89 8.14 30.86
C LYS A 21 0.72 9.24 29.81
N ASP A 22 1.55 10.27 29.87
CA ASP A 22 1.53 11.39 28.92
C ASP A 22 1.89 10.90 27.51
N SER A 23 2.93 10.07 27.38
CA SER A 23 3.33 9.47 26.10
C SER A 23 2.23 8.58 25.49
N LEU A 24 1.55 7.75 26.28
CA LEU A 24 0.42 6.94 25.79
C LEU A 24 -0.78 7.80 25.36
N THR A 25 -1.02 8.90 26.09
CA THR A 25 -2.07 9.87 25.74
C THR A 25 -1.75 10.56 24.42
N TYR A 26 -0.49 10.95 24.20
CA TYR A 26 -0.03 11.55 22.94
C TYR A 26 -0.07 10.55 21.78
N LEU A 27 0.38 9.31 21.99
CA LEU A 27 0.29 8.25 20.99
C LEU A 27 -1.14 8.02 20.51
N SER A 28 -2.10 8.01 21.45
CA SER A 28 -3.50 7.79 21.15
C SER A 28 -4.14 8.95 20.39
N LYS A 29 -3.68 10.19 20.61
CA LYS A 29 -4.35 11.40 20.11
C LYS A 29 -3.68 12.00 18.88
N TYR A 30 -2.36 11.88 18.78
CA TYR A 30 -1.54 12.49 17.73
C TYR A 30 -0.74 11.45 16.94
N HIS A 31 -0.86 10.16 17.27
CA HIS A 31 -0.23 9.06 16.54
C HIS A 31 1.31 8.97 16.64
N TYR A 32 1.98 9.89 17.32
CA TYR A 32 3.41 9.81 17.62
C TYR A 32 3.70 10.22 19.08
N THR A 33 4.92 9.97 19.55
CA THR A 33 5.31 10.15 20.96
C THR A 33 6.58 10.99 21.11
N TRP A 34 7.03 11.11 22.35
CA TRP A 34 8.37 11.56 22.65
C TRP A 34 9.38 10.64 21.95
N ASN A 35 10.51 11.22 21.54
CA ASN A 35 11.59 10.55 20.81
C ASN A 35 11.23 10.04 19.41
N THR A 36 10.11 10.45 18.83
CA THR A 36 9.85 10.21 17.41
C THR A 36 10.85 11.01 16.58
N ASN A 37 11.54 10.32 15.67
CA ASN A 37 12.48 10.92 14.73
C ASN A 37 11.73 11.38 13.48
N LEU A 38 11.93 12.63 13.10
CA LEU A 38 11.26 13.28 11.98
C LEU A 38 12.30 13.91 11.04
N GLU A 39 11.94 14.07 9.78
CA GLU A 39 12.74 14.72 8.73
C GLU A 39 11.92 15.85 8.10
N VAL A 40 12.56 16.99 7.88
CA VAL A 40 11.93 18.18 7.28
C VAL A 40 11.79 18.00 5.77
N LEU A 41 10.59 18.20 5.25
CA LEU A 41 10.31 18.13 3.80
C LEU A 41 10.29 19.49 3.11
N ASP A 42 9.76 20.50 3.79
CA ASP A 42 9.64 21.85 3.24
C ASP A 42 11.02 22.50 3.12
N ASP A 43 11.16 23.44 2.17
CA ASP A 43 12.42 24.13 1.93
C ASP A 43 12.96 24.83 3.19
N SER A 44 12.06 25.36 4.02
CA SER A 44 12.39 25.86 5.34
C SER A 44 11.18 25.79 6.29
N VAL A 45 11.43 25.42 7.55
CA VAL A 45 10.42 25.45 8.62
C VAL A 45 10.91 26.33 9.76
N ARG A 46 10.02 27.17 10.29
CA ARG A 46 10.33 28.09 11.40
C ARG A 46 10.00 27.43 12.73
N LEU A 47 11.00 27.30 13.60
CA LEU A 47 10.80 26.91 14.99
C LEU A 47 10.86 28.15 15.88
N GLU A 48 9.87 28.32 16.75
CA GLU A 48 9.78 29.44 17.68
C GLU A 48 10.49 29.14 19.01
N TYR A 49 11.28 30.09 19.51
CA TYR A 49 11.89 29.99 20.83
C TYR A 49 10.93 30.51 21.90
N LEU A 50 9.99 29.69 22.37
CA LEU A 50 9.14 30.08 23.50
C LEU A 50 9.97 30.25 24.79
N PRO A 51 9.76 31.34 25.59
CA PRO A 51 8.71 32.36 25.47
C PRO A 51 9.14 33.66 24.75
N LEU A 52 10.31 33.69 24.11
CA LEU A 52 10.81 34.88 23.41
C LEU A 52 10.00 35.13 22.14
N LYS A 53 9.33 36.29 22.07
CA LYS A 53 8.65 36.73 20.85
C LYS A 53 9.67 37.05 19.76
N ASP A 54 9.34 36.68 18.52
CA ASP A 54 10.13 36.94 17.31
C ASP A 54 11.53 36.30 17.25
N ALA A 55 11.87 35.43 18.21
CA ALA A 55 13.06 34.60 18.15
C ALA A 55 12.71 33.26 17.51
N TYR A 56 13.33 32.95 16.37
CA TYR A 56 13.11 31.70 15.66
C TYR A 56 14.42 31.11 15.14
N VAL A 57 14.41 29.80 14.92
CA VAL A 57 15.45 29.09 14.17
C VAL A 57 14.81 28.39 12.99
N ASN A 58 15.48 28.46 11.84
CA ASN A 58 15.01 27.77 10.64
C ASN A 58 15.65 26.39 10.59
N LEU A 59 14.82 25.41 10.28
CA LEU A 59 15.28 24.14 9.75
C LEU A 59 15.13 24.14 8.24
N TYR A 60 15.97 23.38 7.56
CA TYR A 60 15.97 23.23 6.12
C TYR A 60 15.59 21.81 5.72
N LYS A 61 15.19 21.66 4.46
CA LYS A 61 14.86 20.37 3.87
C LYS A 61 15.96 19.33 4.09
N GLY A 62 15.58 18.16 4.59
CA GLY A 62 16.48 17.04 4.92
C GLY A 62 17.04 17.08 6.35
N ASP A 63 16.80 18.16 7.11
CA ASP A 63 17.19 18.20 8.51
C ASP A 63 16.37 17.19 9.32
N ARG A 64 17.07 16.45 10.19
CA ARG A 64 16.46 15.47 11.07
C ARG A 64 16.29 16.05 12.46
N VAL A 65 15.13 15.81 13.05
CA VAL A 65 14.79 16.29 14.39
C VAL A 65 14.14 15.20 15.21
N VAL A 66 14.17 15.39 16.52
CA VAL A 66 13.53 14.51 17.49
C VAL A 66 12.46 15.29 18.23
N VAL A 67 11.29 14.67 18.42
CA VAL A 67 10.23 15.20 19.27
C VAL A 67 10.66 15.12 20.73
N ALA A 68 10.93 16.28 21.34
CA ALA A 68 11.45 16.38 22.70
C ALA A 68 10.33 16.55 23.73
N GLU A 69 9.42 17.51 23.51
CA GLU A 69 8.41 17.90 24.49
C GLU A 69 7.09 18.30 23.81
N PHE A 70 5.99 18.23 24.57
CA PHE A 70 4.68 18.70 24.16
C PHE A 70 4.21 19.75 25.17
N SER A 71 3.60 20.82 24.67
CA SER A 71 2.96 21.85 25.50
C SER A 71 1.57 22.16 24.96
N VAL A 72 0.60 22.22 25.88
CA VAL A 72 -0.80 22.51 25.56
C VAL A 72 -1.09 23.96 25.94
N HIS A 73 -1.31 24.79 24.93
CA HIS A 73 -1.65 26.20 25.04
C HIS A 73 -3.12 26.41 24.61
N PRO A 74 -4.09 26.22 25.50
CA PRO A 74 -5.51 26.28 25.14
C PRO A 74 -6.00 27.68 24.71
N GLN A 75 -5.17 28.72 24.89
CA GLN A 75 -5.48 30.10 24.50
C GLN A 75 -4.99 30.47 23.10
N ASP A 76 -4.19 29.62 22.44
CA ASP A 76 -3.80 29.83 21.04
C ASP A 76 -4.98 29.46 20.13
N SER A 77 -5.40 30.42 19.29
CA SER A 77 -6.54 30.25 18.38
C SER A 77 -6.22 29.43 17.13
N VAL A 78 -4.94 29.22 16.80
CA VAL A 78 -4.52 28.52 15.57
C VAL A 78 -4.32 27.03 15.81
N ASP A 79 -3.54 26.70 16.83
CA ASP A 79 -3.36 25.33 17.29
C ASP A 79 -3.03 25.33 18.78
N SER A 80 -3.81 24.56 19.54
CA SER A 80 -3.64 24.45 20.99
C SER A 80 -2.41 23.63 21.38
N ILE A 81 -1.80 22.89 20.45
CA ILE A 81 -0.69 21.98 20.75
C ILE A 81 0.58 22.47 20.09
N TRP A 82 1.59 22.64 20.92
CA TRP A 82 2.93 22.98 20.53
C TRP A 82 3.85 21.80 20.81
N VAL A 83 4.69 21.49 19.83
CA VAL A 83 5.62 20.38 19.88
C VAL A 83 7.02 20.95 19.80
N LYS A 84 7.84 20.62 20.79
CA LYS A 84 9.24 20.98 20.79
C LYS A 84 10.01 19.95 20.00
N VAL A 85 10.70 20.40 18.96
CA VAL A 85 11.59 19.57 18.15
C VAL A 85 13.03 20.03 18.32
N ALA A 86 13.94 19.06 18.35
CA ALA A 86 15.37 19.31 18.53
C ALA A 86 16.16 18.64 17.40
N HIS A 87 16.93 19.44 16.66
CA HIS A 87 17.95 18.96 15.73
C HIS A 87 19.26 18.67 16.48
N SER A 88 19.66 19.60 17.35
CA SER A 88 20.83 19.49 18.22
C SER A 88 20.54 20.14 19.58
N GLN A 89 21.50 20.12 20.51
CA GLN A 89 21.34 20.80 21.80
C GLN A 89 21.17 22.32 21.66
N GLU A 90 21.73 22.90 20.59
CA GLU A 90 21.68 24.34 20.29
C GLU A 90 20.52 24.69 19.36
N VAL A 91 20.15 23.79 18.44
CA VAL A 91 19.09 23.99 17.44
C VAL A 91 17.85 23.23 17.88
N GLN A 92 17.01 23.90 18.69
CA GLN A 92 15.73 23.38 19.18
C GLN A 92 14.70 24.49 19.23
N GLY A 93 13.43 24.16 19.08
CA GLY A 93 12.37 25.15 19.18
C GLY A 93 11.00 24.51 19.10
N TRP A 94 9.97 25.34 19.11
CA TRP A 94 8.58 24.93 19.15
C TRP A 94 7.92 25.14 17.79
N VAL A 95 7.14 24.16 17.37
CA VAL A 95 6.31 24.21 16.17
C VAL A 95 4.91 23.76 16.53
N ARG A 96 3.90 24.31 15.86
CA ARG A 96 2.51 23.87 16.05
C ARG A 96 2.33 22.47 15.50
N ASN A 97 1.52 21.64 16.15
CA ASN A 97 1.27 20.26 15.69
C ASN A 97 0.76 20.21 14.24
N LYS A 98 -0.14 21.13 13.86
CA LYS A 98 -0.66 21.23 12.49
C LYS A 98 0.42 21.53 11.43
N GLU A 99 1.41 22.33 11.78
CA GLU A 99 2.55 22.63 10.91
C GLU A 99 3.53 21.46 10.89
N LEU A 100 3.76 20.82 12.05
CA LEU A 100 4.60 19.64 12.15
C LEU A 100 4.12 18.49 11.26
N VAL A 101 2.84 18.11 11.33
CA VAL A 101 2.28 17.01 10.53
C VAL A 101 2.31 17.31 9.02
N ARG A 102 2.35 18.59 8.63
CA ARG A 102 2.43 19.01 7.23
C ARG A 102 3.85 19.01 6.69
N SER A 103 4.80 19.50 7.48
CA SER A 103 6.15 19.83 7.01
C SER A 103 7.20 18.78 7.39
N PHE A 104 6.85 17.80 8.22
CA PHE A 104 7.75 16.76 8.69
C PHE A 104 7.21 15.35 8.38
N VAL A 105 8.13 14.41 8.17
CA VAL A 105 7.82 12.99 7.99
C VAL A 105 8.65 12.11 8.92
N PRO A 106 8.13 10.95 9.37
CA PRO A 106 8.92 10.00 10.14
C PRO A 106 10.17 9.54 9.36
N THR A 107 11.30 9.41 10.05
CA THR A 107 12.56 8.94 9.43
C THR A 107 12.55 7.45 9.08
N ASP A 108 11.54 6.71 9.53
CA ASP A 108 11.40 5.29 9.22
C ASP A 108 11.27 5.05 7.72
N SER A 109 12.04 4.08 7.19
CA SER A 109 12.12 3.84 5.75
C SER A 109 10.76 3.47 5.12
N ILE A 110 9.87 2.84 5.89
CA ILE A 110 8.52 2.50 5.44
C ILE A 110 7.68 3.76 5.29
N SER A 111 7.72 4.67 6.26
CA SER A 111 6.99 5.93 6.22
C SER A 111 7.49 6.84 5.11
N GLN A 112 8.82 6.92 4.90
CA GLN A 112 9.40 7.63 3.77
C GLN A 112 8.97 7.04 2.43
N PHE A 113 8.93 5.70 2.31
CA PHE A 113 8.45 5.03 1.11
C PHE A 113 6.97 5.35 0.82
N ILE A 114 6.12 5.29 1.85
CA ILE A 114 4.69 5.65 1.75
C ILE A 114 4.55 7.11 1.31
N HIS A 115 5.31 8.03 1.90
CA HIS A 115 5.27 9.45 1.56
C HIS A 115 5.67 9.68 0.09
N LEU A 116 6.82 9.13 -0.32
CA LEU A 116 7.31 9.20 -1.69
C LEU A 116 6.25 8.70 -2.68
N PHE A 117 5.67 7.53 -2.38
CA PHE A 117 4.66 6.89 -3.21
C PHE A 117 3.34 7.68 -3.25
N SER A 118 2.95 8.34 -2.16
CA SER A 118 1.70 9.12 -2.10
C SER A 118 1.82 10.46 -2.83
N ASP A 119 2.85 11.24 -2.53
CA ASP A 119 2.96 12.64 -2.96
C ASP A 119 3.40 12.79 -4.43
N THR A 120 4.31 11.92 -4.88
CA THR A 120 4.90 12.04 -6.23
C THR A 120 4.06 11.31 -7.28
N HIS A 121 3.28 10.29 -6.92
CA HIS A 121 2.68 9.39 -7.90
C HIS A 121 1.23 9.71 -8.26
N ALA A 122 0.45 10.37 -7.39
CA ALA A 122 -0.97 10.56 -7.65
C ALA A 122 -1.24 11.34 -8.96
N SER A 123 -0.48 12.39 -9.27
CA SER A 123 -0.72 13.24 -10.45
C SER A 123 -0.16 12.64 -11.76
N TYR A 124 1.11 12.20 -11.79
CA TYR A 124 1.73 11.62 -12.98
C TYR A 124 1.08 10.30 -13.39
N PHE A 125 0.70 9.45 -12.43
CA PHE A 125 0.13 8.16 -12.76
C PHE A 125 -1.33 8.25 -13.21
N VAL A 126 -2.10 9.23 -12.73
CA VAL A 126 -3.44 9.51 -13.28
C VAL A 126 -3.35 9.93 -14.75
N PHE A 127 -2.35 10.72 -15.12
CA PHE A 127 -2.12 11.09 -16.53
C PHE A 127 -1.72 9.88 -17.39
N ILE A 128 -0.77 9.05 -16.91
CA ILE A 128 -0.36 7.83 -17.61
C ILE A 128 -1.52 6.83 -17.73
N PHE A 129 -2.31 6.69 -16.67
CA PHE A 129 -3.51 5.85 -16.64
C PHE A 129 -4.56 6.35 -17.65
N ALA A 130 -4.83 7.65 -17.70
CA ALA A 130 -5.75 8.25 -18.67
C ALA A 130 -5.28 8.00 -20.11
N LEU A 131 -3.98 8.13 -20.38
CA LEU A 131 -3.40 7.83 -21.69
C LEU A 131 -3.51 6.33 -22.02
N PHE A 132 -3.27 5.45 -21.06
CA PHE A 132 -3.41 4.00 -21.23
C PHE A 132 -4.86 3.58 -21.50
N VAL A 133 -5.82 4.11 -20.74
CA VAL A 133 -7.26 3.91 -20.97
C VAL A 133 -7.65 4.46 -22.34
N GLY A 134 -7.17 5.64 -22.71
CA GLY A 134 -7.40 6.25 -24.03
C GLY A 134 -6.92 5.35 -25.17
N VAL A 135 -5.67 4.87 -25.10
CA VAL A 135 -5.10 3.95 -26.10
C VAL A 135 -5.82 2.60 -26.10
N TYR A 136 -6.17 2.07 -24.93
CA TYR A 136 -6.91 0.80 -24.80
C TYR A 136 -8.30 0.91 -25.43
N LEU A 137 -9.07 1.95 -25.11
CA LEU A 137 -10.38 2.21 -25.68
C LEU A 137 -10.28 2.44 -27.19
N LEU A 138 -9.32 3.26 -27.65
CA LEU A 138 -9.08 3.47 -29.09
C LEU A 138 -8.75 2.14 -29.79
N ARG A 139 -7.90 1.28 -29.21
CA ARG A 139 -7.63 -0.06 -29.76
C ARG A 139 -8.86 -0.96 -29.71
N ALA A 140 -9.69 -0.88 -28.66
CA ALA A 140 -10.94 -1.63 -28.53
C ALA A 140 -11.96 -1.26 -29.61
N PHE A 141 -12.07 0.04 -29.90
CA PHE A 141 -12.93 0.58 -30.94
C PHE A 141 -12.39 0.27 -32.35
N MET A 142 -11.08 0.34 -32.55
CA MET A 142 -10.45 0.16 -33.87
C MET A 142 -10.22 -1.31 -34.26
N LYS A 143 -10.09 -2.24 -33.30
CA LYS A 143 -10.00 -3.68 -33.55
C LYS A 143 -11.18 -4.39 -32.89
N LYS A 144 -12.20 -4.74 -33.68
CA LYS A 144 -13.25 -5.69 -33.28
C LYS A 144 -12.59 -6.95 -32.70
N ARG A 145 -12.76 -7.14 -31.39
CA ARG A 145 -12.09 -8.12 -30.51
C ARG A 145 -10.69 -7.69 -30.09
N LEU A 146 -10.62 -7.01 -28.94
CA LEU A 146 -9.48 -7.11 -28.04
C LEU A 146 -9.33 -8.55 -27.62
N GLN A 147 -8.55 -9.26 -28.41
CA GLN A 147 -8.10 -10.57 -28.04
C GLN A 147 -7.08 -10.30 -26.93
N MET A 148 -7.47 -10.58 -25.69
CA MET A 148 -6.64 -10.55 -24.47
C MET A 148 -5.60 -11.70 -24.57
N VAL A 149 -4.85 -11.72 -25.68
CA VAL A 149 -4.11 -12.86 -26.23
C VAL A 149 -3.04 -13.33 -25.27
N TYR A 150 -2.39 -12.40 -24.57
CA TYR A 150 -1.34 -12.79 -23.64
C TYR A 150 -1.86 -13.56 -22.40
N PHE A 151 -3.01 -13.22 -21.81
CA PHE A 151 -3.52 -13.93 -20.61
C PHE A 151 -4.23 -15.26 -20.90
N ASN A 152 -4.53 -15.54 -22.17
CA ASN A 152 -5.19 -16.77 -22.60
C ASN A 152 -4.23 -17.80 -23.20
N ASP A 153 -3.02 -17.41 -23.61
CA ASP A 153 -2.03 -18.35 -24.16
C ASP A 153 -1.23 -19.09 -23.09
N ILE A 154 -1.08 -18.52 -21.90
CA ILE A 154 -0.37 -19.18 -20.80
C ILE A 154 -1.36 -19.89 -19.89
N ASP A 155 -1.10 -21.18 -19.73
CA ASP A 155 -1.91 -22.14 -19.01
C ASP A 155 -1.76 -22.03 -17.48
N SER A 156 -1.61 -20.79 -16.98
CA SER A 156 -1.25 -20.44 -15.61
C SER A 156 -2.29 -19.55 -14.94
N VAL A 157 -2.54 -19.82 -13.66
CA VAL A 157 -3.50 -19.07 -12.82
C VAL A 157 -2.82 -17.88 -12.14
N TYR A 158 -1.50 -17.92 -11.97
CA TYR A 158 -0.75 -16.95 -11.17
C TYR A 158 -0.86 -15.50 -11.67
N PRO A 159 -0.78 -15.19 -12.98
CA PRO A 159 -0.91 -13.81 -13.46
C PRO A 159 -2.28 -13.20 -13.15
N LEU A 160 -3.35 -13.98 -13.27
CA LEU A 160 -4.70 -13.52 -12.93
C LEU A 160 -4.85 -13.34 -11.41
N PHE A 161 -4.27 -14.24 -10.62
CA PHE A 161 -4.27 -14.13 -9.17
C PHE A 161 -3.50 -12.89 -8.70
N LEU A 162 -2.38 -12.55 -9.35
CA LEU A 162 -1.61 -11.35 -9.07
C LEU A 162 -2.43 -10.08 -9.29
N CYS A 163 -3.13 -9.96 -10.42
CA CYS A 163 -4.01 -8.82 -10.68
C CYS A 163 -5.18 -8.76 -9.67
N LEU A 164 -5.72 -9.91 -9.26
CA LEU A 164 -6.78 -9.97 -8.24
C LEU A 164 -6.26 -9.50 -6.87
N LEU A 165 -5.04 -9.91 -6.48
CA LEU A 165 -4.41 -9.46 -5.25
C LEU A 165 -4.17 -7.95 -5.27
N MET A 166 -3.71 -7.40 -6.39
CA MET A 166 -3.56 -5.95 -6.55
C MET A 166 -4.91 -5.23 -6.39
N ALA A 167 -5.95 -5.70 -7.07
CA ALA A 167 -7.30 -5.16 -6.95
C ALA A 167 -7.82 -5.22 -5.50
N PHE A 168 -7.67 -6.36 -4.84
CA PHE A 168 -8.09 -6.55 -3.45
C PHE A 168 -7.32 -5.62 -2.50
N SER A 169 -6.00 -5.54 -2.61
CA SER A 169 -5.17 -4.67 -1.78
C SER A 169 -5.50 -3.19 -2.00
N ALA A 170 -5.72 -2.76 -3.24
CA ALA A 170 -6.15 -1.40 -3.55
C ALA A 170 -7.52 -1.07 -2.95
N THR A 171 -8.49 -1.98 -3.05
CA THR A 171 -9.80 -1.81 -2.42
C THR A 171 -9.69 -1.73 -0.90
N VAL A 172 -8.91 -2.60 -0.25
CA VAL A 172 -8.71 -2.57 1.21
C VAL A 172 -8.01 -1.28 1.64
N TYR A 173 -6.99 -0.84 0.91
CA TYR A 173 -6.31 0.44 1.16
C TYR A 173 -7.28 1.62 1.09
N GLU A 174 -8.06 1.72 0.03
CA GLU A 174 -9.01 2.82 -0.13
C GLU A 174 -10.14 2.76 0.92
N THR A 175 -10.57 1.55 1.28
CA THR A 175 -11.50 1.33 2.39
C THR A 175 -10.93 1.89 3.70
N MET A 176 -9.64 1.68 3.97
CA MET A 176 -8.98 2.25 5.15
C MET A 176 -8.95 3.78 5.12
N GLN A 177 -8.58 4.36 3.98
CA GLN A 177 -8.53 5.82 3.81
C GLN A 177 -9.90 6.48 4.03
N VAL A 178 -10.97 5.91 3.50
CA VAL A 178 -12.32 6.48 3.59
C VAL A 178 -12.96 6.28 4.96
N PHE A 179 -12.83 5.09 5.56
CA PHE A 179 -13.59 4.74 6.77
C PHE A 179 -12.81 4.82 8.08
N VAL A 180 -11.49 4.63 8.05
CA VAL A 180 -10.63 4.61 9.25
C VAL A 180 -9.29 5.32 9.01
N PRO A 181 -9.30 6.60 8.57
CA PRO A 181 -8.08 7.35 8.25
C PRO A 181 -7.10 7.40 9.44
N ASP A 182 -7.61 7.59 10.66
CA ASP A 182 -6.80 7.61 11.90
C ASP A 182 -5.95 6.33 12.08
N THR A 183 -6.43 5.19 11.59
CA THR A 183 -5.71 3.91 11.69
C THR A 183 -4.55 3.85 10.70
N TRP A 184 -4.73 4.42 9.51
CA TRP A 184 -3.65 4.56 8.53
C TRP A 184 -2.62 5.59 9.00
N GLU A 185 -3.07 6.71 9.56
CA GLU A 185 -2.19 7.74 10.13
C GLU A 185 -1.34 7.18 11.28
N HIS A 186 -1.93 6.38 12.18
CA HIS A 186 -1.17 5.69 13.22
C HIS A 186 -0.09 4.76 12.67
N PHE A 187 -0.42 4.00 11.62
CA PHE A 187 0.55 3.14 10.94
C PHE A 187 1.64 3.94 10.23
N TYR A 188 1.32 5.11 9.69
CA TYR A 188 2.27 6.00 9.04
C TYR A 188 3.34 6.50 10.02
N PHE A 189 2.98 6.86 11.25
CA PHE A 189 3.94 7.27 12.27
C PHE A 189 4.65 6.12 12.97
N ASN A 190 4.06 4.92 13.00
CA ASN A 190 4.64 3.74 13.67
C ASN A 190 4.54 2.50 12.75
N PRO A 191 5.28 2.47 11.64
CA PRO A 191 5.13 1.43 10.65
C PRO A 191 5.65 0.08 11.15
N THR A 192 5.04 -1.00 10.66
CA THR A 192 5.53 -2.37 10.89
C THR A 192 5.31 -3.27 9.69
N LEU A 193 6.22 -4.21 9.46
CA LEU A 193 6.06 -5.26 8.44
C LEU A 193 5.28 -6.47 8.95
N SER A 194 5.05 -6.56 10.26
CA SER A 194 4.38 -7.71 10.89
C SER A 194 2.86 -7.56 10.83
N PRO A 195 2.12 -8.50 10.21
CA PRO A 195 0.66 -8.43 10.16
C PRO A 195 -0.01 -8.79 11.49
N PHE A 196 0.73 -9.27 12.50
CA PHE A 196 0.12 -9.86 13.71
C PHE A 196 -0.12 -8.87 14.84
N LYS A 197 0.49 -7.68 14.80
CA LYS A 197 0.42 -6.67 15.88
C LYS A 197 -0.40 -5.43 15.50
N VAL A 198 -1.19 -5.52 14.45
CA VAL A 198 -1.95 -4.41 13.88
C VAL A 198 -3.45 -4.74 13.83
N PRO A 199 -4.34 -3.74 13.73
CA PRO A 199 -5.76 -3.94 13.50
C PRO A 199 -6.02 -4.88 12.33
N PHE A 200 -7.14 -5.61 12.39
CA PHE A 200 -7.44 -6.66 11.42
C PHE A 200 -7.40 -6.17 9.96
N ILE A 201 -7.92 -4.97 9.69
CA ILE A 201 -7.91 -4.41 8.33
C ILE A 201 -6.49 -4.15 7.80
N LEU A 202 -5.59 -3.64 8.64
CA LEU A 202 -4.17 -3.48 8.32
C LEU A 202 -3.46 -4.83 8.21
N SER A 203 -3.81 -5.79 9.07
CA SER A 203 -3.28 -7.16 9.01
C SER A 203 -3.58 -7.83 7.67
N VAL A 204 -4.82 -7.71 7.21
CA VAL A 204 -5.26 -8.20 5.89
C VAL A 204 -4.48 -7.51 4.77
N PHE A 205 -4.31 -6.18 4.84
CA PHE A 205 -3.55 -5.42 3.86
C PHE A 205 -2.07 -5.84 3.79
N LEU A 206 -1.38 -5.89 4.94
CA LEU A 206 0.03 -6.31 5.03
C LEU A 206 0.23 -7.75 4.58
N THR A 207 -0.68 -8.66 4.94
CA THR A 207 -0.66 -10.04 4.46
C THR A 207 -0.85 -10.10 2.94
N GLY A 208 -1.72 -9.24 2.40
CA GLY A 208 -1.89 -9.05 0.95
C GLY A 208 -0.61 -8.63 0.24
N ILE A 209 0.17 -7.71 0.83
CA ILE A 209 1.48 -7.29 0.29
C ILE A 209 2.46 -8.46 0.27
N TRP A 210 2.60 -9.20 1.38
CA TRP A 210 3.46 -10.38 1.43
C TRP A 210 3.05 -11.44 0.41
N LEU A 211 1.76 -11.72 0.30
CA LEU A 211 1.23 -12.66 -0.69
C LEU A 211 1.46 -12.19 -2.12
N PHE A 212 1.35 -10.88 -2.39
CA PHE A 212 1.65 -10.30 -3.70
C PHE A 212 3.12 -10.53 -4.10
N ILE A 213 4.07 -10.35 -3.17
CA ILE A 213 5.49 -10.63 -3.40
C ILE A 213 5.70 -12.11 -3.75
N ILE A 214 5.13 -13.03 -2.95
CA ILE A 214 5.25 -14.47 -3.16
C ILE A 214 4.69 -14.88 -4.52
N VAL A 215 3.50 -14.37 -4.88
CA VAL A 215 2.85 -14.68 -6.16
C VAL A 215 3.63 -14.07 -7.32
N THR A 216 4.22 -12.89 -7.16
CA THR A 216 5.09 -12.28 -8.18
C THR A 216 6.29 -13.19 -8.46
N LEU A 217 6.94 -13.71 -7.42
CA LEU A 217 8.04 -14.67 -7.58
C LEU A 217 7.58 -15.95 -8.28
N ALA A 218 6.40 -16.47 -7.93
CA ALA A 218 5.82 -17.64 -8.60
C ALA A 218 5.51 -17.36 -10.10
N VAL A 219 5.02 -16.16 -10.43
CA VAL A 219 4.79 -15.74 -11.82
C VAL A 219 6.12 -15.66 -12.57
N LEU A 220 7.17 -15.07 -11.98
CA LEU A 220 8.48 -14.99 -12.61
C LEU A 220 9.03 -16.38 -12.92
N ASP A 221 9.06 -17.28 -11.93
CA ASP A 221 9.53 -18.66 -12.11
C ASP A 221 8.72 -19.42 -13.17
N ASP A 222 7.39 -19.32 -13.14
CA ASP A 222 6.52 -20.00 -14.12
C ASP A 222 6.70 -19.47 -15.54
N LEU A 223 6.82 -18.15 -15.72
CA LEU A 223 7.01 -17.52 -17.03
C LEU A 223 8.38 -17.86 -17.63
N PHE A 224 9.46 -17.79 -16.85
CA PHE A 224 10.80 -18.12 -17.35
C PHE A 224 10.98 -19.61 -17.62
N ARG A 225 10.18 -20.49 -17.01
CA ARG A 225 10.14 -21.92 -17.33
C ARG A 225 9.35 -22.24 -18.59
N GLN A 226 8.29 -21.49 -18.89
CA GLN A 226 7.38 -21.78 -20.02
C GLN A 226 7.73 -21.01 -21.30
N LEU A 227 8.31 -19.83 -21.21
CA LEU A 227 8.55 -18.93 -22.33
C LEU A 227 10.04 -18.69 -22.57
N THR A 228 10.37 -18.28 -23.80
CA THR A 228 11.68 -17.70 -24.08
C THR A 228 11.88 -16.41 -23.27
N PRO A 229 13.11 -16.08 -22.83
CA PRO A 229 13.35 -14.90 -21.98
C PRO A 229 12.81 -13.59 -22.57
N ALA A 230 12.92 -13.41 -23.90
CA ALA A 230 12.39 -12.23 -24.58
C ALA A 230 10.85 -12.13 -24.46
N ALA A 231 10.12 -13.24 -24.69
CA ALA A 231 8.67 -13.26 -24.57
C ALA A 231 8.21 -13.10 -23.11
N ALA A 232 8.94 -13.68 -22.15
CA ALA A 232 8.67 -13.51 -20.72
C ALA A 232 8.77 -12.05 -20.28
N VAL A 233 9.78 -11.30 -20.76
CA VAL A 233 9.92 -9.87 -20.45
C VAL A 233 8.75 -9.06 -20.99
N PHE A 234 8.34 -9.27 -22.25
CA PHE A 234 7.17 -8.58 -22.81
C PHE A 234 5.88 -8.93 -22.06
N TYR A 235 5.74 -10.18 -21.61
CA TYR A 235 4.63 -10.61 -20.76
C TYR A 235 4.60 -9.84 -19.44
N LEU A 236 5.73 -9.80 -18.74
CA LEU A 236 5.87 -9.14 -17.45
C LEU A 236 5.56 -7.65 -17.56
N LEU A 237 6.01 -6.99 -18.62
CA LEU A 237 5.66 -5.59 -18.89
C LEU A 237 4.14 -5.40 -19.06
N GLY A 238 3.48 -6.29 -19.80
CA GLY A 238 2.02 -6.28 -19.95
C GLY A 238 1.28 -6.55 -18.62
N LEU A 239 1.79 -7.49 -17.82
CA LEU A 239 1.24 -7.82 -16.50
C LEU A 239 1.41 -6.67 -15.51
N MET A 240 2.58 -6.03 -15.47
CA MET A 240 2.84 -4.84 -14.66
C MET A 240 1.88 -3.71 -15.04
N SER A 241 1.71 -3.45 -16.34
CA SER A 241 0.75 -2.47 -16.83
C SER A 241 -0.70 -2.79 -16.41
N CYS A 242 -1.09 -4.07 -16.47
CA CYS A 242 -2.41 -4.52 -15.99
C CYS A 242 -2.57 -4.34 -14.48
N CYS A 243 -1.56 -4.66 -13.67
CA CYS A 243 -1.59 -4.46 -12.22
C CYS A 243 -1.71 -2.98 -11.87
N ILE A 244 -0.92 -2.12 -12.53
CA ILE A 244 -0.99 -0.66 -12.37
C ILE A 244 -2.39 -0.15 -12.72
N PHE A 245 -2.97 -0.60 -13.84
CA PHE A 245 -4.34 -0.26 -14.22
C PHE A 245 -5.35 -0.70 -13.15
N CYS A 246 -5.26 -1.94 -12.67
CA CYS A 246 -6.13 -2.45 -11.61
C CYS A 246 -6.01 -1.61 -10.34
N TYR A 247 -4.79 -1.27 -9.91
CA TYR A 247 -4.56 -0.42 -8.75
C TYR A 247 -5.35 0.89 -8.85
N PHE A 248 -5.13 1.71 -9.89
CA PHE A 248 -5.82 3.01 -10.02
C PHE A 248 -7.32 2.88 -10.21
N PHE A 249 -7.76 1.92 -11.03
CA PHE A 249 -9.18 1.68 -11.25
C PHE A 249 -9.88 1.36 -9.93
N PHE A 250 -9.30 0.49 -9.09
CA PHE A 250 -9.90 0.11 -7.82
C PHE A 250 -9.78 1.20 -6.75
N ILE A 251 -8.69 1.98 -6.71
CA ILE A 251 -8.61 3.18 -5.85
C ILE A 251 -9.76 4.14 -6.18
N LEU A 252 -9.88 4.58 -7.44
CA LEU A 252 -10.88 5.56 -7.85
C LEU A 252 -12.32 5.05 -7.69
N THR A 253 -12.59 3.81 -8.11
CA THR A 253 -13.95 3.25 -8.06
C THR A 253 -14.36 2.87 -6.64
N THR A 254 -13.43 2.48 -5.76
CA THR A 254 -13.74 2.18 -4.35
C THR A 254 -14.01 3.47 -3.57
N HIS A 255 -13.32 4.57 -3.88
CA HIS A 255 -13.61 5.88 -3.28
C HIS A 255 -15.07 6.31 -3.50
N ILE A 256 -15.67 5.92 -4.64
CA ILE A 256 -17.10 6.14 -4.96
C ILE A 256 -17.99 4.90 -4.68
N TYR A 257 -17.51 3.93 -3.92
CA TYR A 257 -18.19 2.69 -3.51
C TYR A 257 -18.55 1.68 -4.63
N ILE A 258 -18.42 2.02 -5.91
CA ILE A 258 -18.71 1.11 -7.02
C ILE A 258 -17.64 0.00 -7.13
N GLY A 259 -16.43 0.25 -6.62
CA GLY A 259 -15.30 -0.69 -6.67
C GLY A 259 -15.59 -2.06 -6.07
N TYR A 260 -16.39 -2.15 -5.01
CA TYR A 260 -16.76 -3.42 -4.38
C TYR A 260 -17.53 -4.35 -5.33
N PHE A 261 -18.40 -3.79 -6.18
CA PHE A 261 -19.13 -4.56 -7.20
C PHE A 261 -18.19 -5.12 -8.27
N PHE A 262 -17.24 -4.29 -8.73
CA PHE A 262 -16.22 -4.74 -9.68
C PHE A 262 -15.31 -5.82 -9.08
N LEU A 263 -14.97 -5.70 -7.79
CA LEU A 263 -14.15 -6.70 -7.09
C LEU A 263 -14.88 -8.04 -7.01
N ALA A 264 -16.17 -8.03 -6.66
CA ALA A 264 -16.99 -9.25 -6.63
C ALA A 264 -17.07 -9.92 -8.02
N CYS A 265 -17.28 -9.13 -9.07
CA CYS A 265 -17.23 -9.63 -10.45
C CYS A 265 -15.86 -10.25 -10.79
N PHE A 266 -14.77 -9.60 -10.38
CA PHE A 266 -13.42 -10.06 -10.67
C PHE A 266 -13.08 -11.36 -9.93
N ILE A 267 -13.46 -11.48 -8.65
CA ILE A 267 -13.35 -12.72 -7.87
C ILE A 267 -14.15 -13.84 -8.54
N TRP A 268 -15.37 -13.56 -8.99
CA TRP A 268 -16.18 -14.57 -9.69
C TRP A 268 -15.52 -15.06 -10.98
N LEU A 269 -14.96 -14.16 -11.79
CA LEU A 269 -14.20 -14.54 -12.99
C LEU A 269 -12.97 -15.38 -12.67
N PHE A 270 -12.25 -15.03 -11.60
CA PHE A 270 -11.10 -15.79 -11.12
C PHE A 270 -11.52 -17.21 -10.71
N VAL A 271 -12.52 -17.36 -9.85
CA VAL A 271 -13.04 -18.65 -9.41
C VAL A 271 -13.52 -19.49 -10.61
N LYS A 272 -14.21 -18.87 -11.57
CA LYS A 272 -14.64 -19.53 -12.80
C LYS A 272 -13.45 -20.03 -13.63
N LYS A 273 -12.36 -19.25 -13.75
CA LYS A 273 -11.13 -19.67 -14.44
C LYS A 273 -10.45 -20.83 -13.72
N VAL A 274 -10.32 -20.75 -12.40
CA VAL A 274 -9.73 -21.82 -11.56
C VAL A 274 -10.52 -23.12 -11.68
N ARG A 275 -11.85 -23.07 -11.58
CA ARG A 275 -12.70 -24.26 -11.73
C ARG A 275 -12.58 -24.90 -13.12
N ARG A 276 -12.46 -24.10 -14.18
CA ARG A 276 -12.22 -24.61 -15.54
C ARG A 276 -10.83 -25.26 -15.69
N GLY A 277 -9.80 -24.67 -15.10
CA GLY A 277 -8.44 -25.19 -15.10
C GLY A 277 -8.27 -26.47 -14.28
N SER A 278 -8.98 -26.59 -13.16
CA SER A 278 -8.95 -27.75 -12.27
C SER A 278 -9.47 -29.06 -12.89
N GLY A 279 -10.15 -28.98 -14.05
CA GLY A 279 -10.59 -30.16 -14.79
C GLY A 279 -9.47 -30.92 -15.50
N TYR A 280 -8.27 -30.32 -15.62
CA TYR A 280 -7.11 -30.94 -16.25
C TYR A 280 -6.08 -31.36 -15.19
N LYS A 281 -6.23 -32.58 -14.69
CA LYS A 281 -5.48 -33.09 -13.52
C LYS A 281 -4.12 -33.69 -13.87
N TYR A 282 -3.89 -34.03 -15.14
CA TYR A 282 -2.70 -34.74 -15.59
C TYR A 282 -1.96 -33.92 -16.65
N ARG A 283 -0.65 -34.18 -16.82
CA ARG A 283 0.14 -33.70 -17.96
C ARG A 283 0.72 -34.90 -18.69
N CYS A 284 0.76 -34.83 -20.01
CA CYS A 284 1.37 -35.88 -20.81
C CYS A 284 2.88 -35.94 -20.55
N GLY A 285 3.41 -37.12 -20.25
CA GLY A 285 4.84 -37.34 -20.02
C GLY A 285 5.71 -37.11 -21.28
N ASN A 286 5.12 -37.21 -22.47
CA ASN A 286 5.84 -37.02 -23.74
C ASN A 286 5.79 -35.57 -24.26
N CYS A 287 4.61 -34.95 -24.32
CA CYS A 287 4.45 -33.60 -24.90
C CYS A 287 4.15 -32.49 -23.88
N GLY A 288 4.03 -32.81 -22.59
CA GLY A 288 3.76 -31.83 -21.53
C GLY A 288 2.35 -31.21 -21.53
N GLN A 289 1.51 -31.54 -22.52
CA GLN A 289 0.14 -31.03 -22.67
C GLN A 289 -0.79 -31.54 -21.56
N LYS A 290 -1.78 -30.72 -21.21
CA LYS A 290 -2.74 -31.02 -20.13
C LYS A 290 -3.76 -32.09 -20.55
N LEU A 291 -4.05 -33.01 -19.63
CA LEU A 291 -4.98 -34.13 -19.78
C LEU A 291 -6.00 -34.10 -18.64
N ARG A 292 -7.27 -34.38 -18.97
CA ARG A 292 -8.34 -34.51 -17.96
C ARG A 292 -8.28 -35.84 -17.23
N GLU A 293 -7.89 -36.89 -17.94
CA GLU A 293 -7.92 -38.27 -17.51
C GLU A 293 -6.62 -38.96 -17.93
N LYS A 294 -6.23 -40.02 -17.21
CA LYS A 294 -5.14 -40.91 -17.62
C LYS A 294 -5.58 -41.66 -18.87
N GLY A 295 -4.67 -41.82 -19.84
CA GLY A 295 -4.97 -42.41 -21.13
C GLY A 295 -4.21 -41.78 -22.28
N GLN A 296 -4.72 -41.97 -23.48
CA GLN A 296 -4.07 -41.52 -24.70
C GLN A 296 -4.13 -39.99 -24.84
N CYS A 297 -2.97 -39.36 -25.04
CA CYS A 297 -2.89 -37.92 -25.21
C CYS A 297 -3.50 -37.52 -26.56
N PRO A 298 -4.49 -36.60 -26.61
CA PRO A 298 -5.12 -36.17 -27.84
C PRO A 298 -4.20 -35.32 -28.73
N HIS A 299 -3.08 -34.81 -28.18
CA HIS A 299 -2.13 -33.98 -28.91
C HIS A 299 -0.98 -34.75 -29.55
N CYS A 300 -0.47 -35.79 -28.87
CA CYS A 300 0.71 -36.54 -29.35
C CYS A 300 0.47 -38.05 -29.48
N GLY A 301 -0.72 -38.55 -29.12
CA GLY A 301 -1.07 -39.97 -29.20
C GLY A 301 -0.39 -40.87 -28.15
N ALA A 302 0.49 -40.34 -27.30
CA ALA A 302 1.19 -41.12 -26.27
C ALA A 302 0.22 -41.55 -25.15
N VAL A 303 0.33 -42.81 -24.71
CA VAL A 303 -0.47 -43.34 -23.59
C VAL A 303 0.18 -42.94 -22.27
N ASN A 304 -0.58 -42.30 -21.38
CA ASN A 304 -0.12 -41.83 -20.07
C ASN A 304 -0.89 -42.59 -18.98
N GLU A 305 -0.20 -43.47 -18.26
CA GLU A 305 -0.73 -44.29 -17.17
C GLU A 305 -0.67 -43.62 -15.79
#